data_AF-W6QKG3-F1
#
_entry.id   AF-W6QKG3-F1
#
_cell.length_a   1.000
_cell.length_b   1.000
_cell.length_c   1.000
_cell.angle_alpha   90.00
_cell.angle_beta   90.00
_cell.angle_gamma   90.00
#
_symmetry.space_group_name_H-M   'P 1'
#
loop_
_entity.id
_entity.type
_entity.pdbx_description
1 polymer ?
#
loop_
_entity_poly.entity_id
_entity_poly.type
_entity_poly.pdbx_seq_one_letter_code
_entity_poly.pdbx_strand_id
1 'polypeptide(L)'
;MSVLAQIPTCTAPRASATIPSPRRSVVSIVANNNGPKCQAQSKSGVCRVLRVCRVHRVHPVVSVCRVCRAHRVHRVHKLIAANMNKFAPIYEKHKDIGAEQTIPEADISLFEERLVIVCTVDETQNHRRVRIPNRVKLIRSRERKAQRLYLKILEKFPGIFLAFILSVSPRASVDFDLSAFCEQHTEQPIVLCDNAESLLWRSAIRHGIEKSKAFGKLMSLLFSLPRPATEAEGEESCSLSLSRLSVIRIAFGDIICEAVECSPTHLPMNADSDYAEITQCVRTTVFYNHQDTIIHIDVGCAVKLADMLFPSASRRINSALSQSNASIQARNPKAVLLPGMQSESLVQDYDFAYFTLRGASVAGIRSVFSASICEAIEESELRRWEKHHLLTEVTDCITMQLWRAESQRGLIKLRVGYYTGVNLANKLYAEPRSCIAS
;
A
#
# COMPACT_ATOMS: atom_id res chain seq x y z
N MET A 1 21.91 -21.09 63.09
CA MET A 1 21.90 -19.65 63.39
C MET A 1 21.38 -18.93 62.16
N SER A 2 20.14 -18.45 62.28
CA SER A 2 19.39 -17.76 61.24
C SER A 2 19.96 -16.36 61.00
N VAL A 3 20.27 -16.03 59.74
CA VAL A 3 20.39 -14.65 59.29
C VAL A 3 19.64 -14.52 57.97
N LEU A 4 18.46 -13.92 58.06
CA LEU A 4 17.65 -13.38 56.98
C LEU A 4 18.28 -12.07 56.50
N ALA A 5 18.38 -11.88 55.18
CA ALA A 5 18.24 -10.62 54.43
C ALA A 5 18.81 -10.82 53.01
N GLN A 6 18.34 -10.21 51.91
CA GLN A 6 17.17 -9.38 51.57
C GLN A 6 17.22 -9.33 50.03
N ILE A 7 16.08 -9.55 49.37
CA ILE A 7 15.93 -9.40 47.91
C ILE A 7 15.51 -7.94 47.64
N PRO A 8 16.14 -7.20 46.71
CA PRO A 8 15.58 -5.95 46.23
C PRO A 8 14.62 -6.22 45.06
N THR A 9 13.34 -5.98 45.32
CA THR A 9 12.28 -5.83 44.33
C THR A 9 12.34 -4.43 43.72
N CYS A 10 12.51 -4.32 42.40
CA CYS A 10 12.29 -3.07 41.68
C CYS A 10 10.83 -2.97 41.23
N THR A 11 10.13 -2.07 41.90
CA THR A 11 8.77 -1.59 41.66
C THR A 11 8.65 -0.81 40.35
N ALA A 12 7.61 -1.15 39.57
CA ALA A 12 7.09 -0.35 38.47
C ALA A 12 6.29 0.87 38.99
N PRO A 13 6.32 2.03 38.32
CA PRO A 13 5.36 3.08 38.57
C PRO A 13 4.12 2.91 37.69
N ARG A 14 2.97 2.69 38.34
CA ARG A 14 1.62 3.00 37.83
C ARG A 14 1.46 4.52 37.77
N ALA A 15 1.19 5.06 36.60
CA ALA A 15 0.56 6.37 36.44
C ALA A 15 -0.81 6.18 35.80
N SER A 16 -1.84 6.23 36.64
CA SER A 16 -3.25 6.28 36.29
C SER A 16 -3.62 7.70 35.83
N ALA A 17 -3.88 7.87 34.53
CA ALA A 17 -4.53 9.06 34.00
C ALA A 17 -5.97 8.70 33.59
N THR A 18 -6.90 9.16 34.42
CA THR A 18 -8.35 9.10 34.24
C THR A 18 -8.77 9.99 33.08
N ILE A 19 -9.30 9.41 32.00
CA ILE A 19 -9.91 10.15 30.88
C ILE A 19 -11.44 10.10 31.07
N PRO A 20 -12.15 11.25 31.05
CA PRO A 20 -13.60 11.26 31.21
C PRO A 20 -14.28 10.80 29.91
N SER A 21 -15.16 9.82 30.05
CA SER A 21 -16.09 9.33 29.03
C SER A 21 -17.06 10.42 28.56
N PRO A 22 -17.25 10.64 27.25
CA PRO A 22 -18.34 11.47 26.77
C PRO A 22 -19.66 10.69 26.81
N ARG A 23 -20.62 11.21 27.57
CA ARG A 23 -22.02 10.80 27.55
C ARG A 23 -22.56 10.90 26.13
N ARG A 24 -22.88 9.75 25.51
CA ARG A 24 -23.79 9.71 24.35
C ARG A 24 -25.18 9.34 24.85
N SER A 25 -26.02 10.37 24.97
CA SER A 25 -27.47 10.24 25.08
C SER A 25 -28.02 9.62 23.80
N VAL A 26 -28.65 8.46 23.94
CA VAL A 26 -29.50 7.84 22.93
C VAL A 26 -30.75 8.72 22.79
N VAL A 27 -30.90 9.38 21.65
CA VAL A 27 -32.17 10.04 21.26
C VAL A 27 -32.73 9.26 20.09
N SER A 28 -33.77 8.49 20.36
CA SER A 28 -34.65 7.88 19.38
C SER A 28 -35.51 8.97 18.73
N ILE A 29 -35.37 9.16 17.42
CA ILE A 29 -36.30 9.96 16.63
C ILE A 29 -37.29 9.00 15.99
N VAL A 30 -38.47 8.91 16.61
CA VAL A 30 -39.68 8.35 16.02
C VAL A 30 -40.26 9.42 15.09
N ALA A 31 -40.29 9.13 13.78
CA ALA A 31 -41.00 9.96 12.82
C ALA A 31 -42.51 9.78 13.03
N ASN A 32 -43.16 10.78 13.61
CA ASN A 32 -44.62 10.82 13.73
C ASN A 32 -45.18 11.80 12.70
N ASN A 33 -45.90 11.25 11.73
CA ASN A 33 -46.72 11.96 10.76
C ASN A 33 -47.83 12.72 11.49
N ASN A 34 -47.96 14.03 11.28
CA ASN A 34 -49.25 14.74 11.28
C ASN A 34 -49.06 16.17 10.76
N GLY A 35 -49.67 16.44 9.60
CA GLY A 35 -49.72 17.77 8.99
C GLY A 35 -50.70 18.72 9.69
N PRO A 36 -50.54 20.04 9.54
CA PRO A 36 -51.41 21.00 10.19
C PRO A 36 -52.69 21.22 9.37
N LYS A 37 -53.83 20.90 10.00
CA LYS A 37 -55.16 21.43 9.64
C LYS A 37 -55.22 22.89 10.10
N CYS A 38 -55.35 23.83 9.16
CA CYS A 38 -55.75 25.20 9.49
C CYS A 38 -57.26 25.35 9.31
N GLN A 39 -57.91 25.70 10.42
CA GLN A 39 -59.33 25.94 10.58
C GLN A 39 -59.74 27.24 9.90
N ALA A 40 -60.90 27.19 9.25
CA ALA A 40 -61.65 28.34 8.79
C ALA A 40 -62.28 29.08 9.98
N GLN A 41 -62.13 30.40 10.04
CA GLN A 41 -63.03 31.26 10.78
C GLN A 41 -63.66 32.27 9.82
N SER A 42 -64.98 32.25 9.84
CA SER A 42 -65.89 33.13 9.14
C SER A 42 -65.90 34.52 9.78
N LYS A 43 -65.91 35.57 8.95
CA LYS A 43 -66.65 36.80 9.26
C LYS A 43 -67.37 37.30 8.01
N SER A 44 -68.67 37.43 8.18
CA SER A 44 -69.67 38.00 7.29
C SER A 44 -69.46 39.50 7.12
N GLY A 45 -69.67 39.98 5.89
CA GLY A 45 -69.75 41.38 5.53
C GLY A 45 -70.54 41.51 4.23
N VAL A 46 -71.77 41.98 4.35
CA VAL A 46 -72.82 42.07 3.32
C VAL A 46 -72.69 43.36 2.50
N CYS A 47 -73.29 43.34 1.29
CA CYS A 47 -73.59 44.45 0.35
C CYS A 47 -72.42 44.85 -0.58
N ARG A 48 -72.54 44.84 -1.92
CA ARG A 48 -73.65 45.29 -2.77
C ARG A 48 -73.58 44.68 -4.19
N VAL A 49 -74.77 44.49 -4.77
CA VAL A 49 -75.05 44.09 -6.15
C VAL A 49 -74.68 45.22 -7.11
N LEU A 50 -73.95 44.90 -8.19
CA LEU A 50 -74.10 45.55 -9.49
C LEU A 50 -73.78 44.51 -10.59
N ARG A 51 -74.83 44.08 -11.28
CA ARG A 51 -74.76 43.34 -12.55
C ARG A 51 -74.14 44.24 -13.62
N VAL A 52 -73.10 43.76 -14.29
CA VAL A 52 -72.84 44.11 -15.69
C VAL A 52 -72.46 42.82 -16.42
N CYS A 53 -73.37 42.34 -17.25
CA CYS A 53 -73.08 41.32 -18.26
C CYS A 53 -72.14 41.94 -19.30
N ARG A 54 -70.92 41.41 -19.42
CA ARG A 54 -70.13 41.56 -20.65
C ARG A 54 -69.49 40.23 -21.01
N VAL A 55 -70.06 39.63 -22.05
CA VAL A 55 -69.50 38.52 -22.81
C VAL A 55 -68.17 38.98 -23.40
N HIS A 56 -67.04 38.46 -22.91
CA HIS A 56 -65.80 38.48 -23.66
C HIS A 56 -65.03 37.17 -23.49
N ARG A 57 -65.00 36.43 -24.61
CA ARG A 57 -63.95 35.51 -25.08
C ARG A 57 -63.05 34.88 -24.01
N VAL A 58 -63.30 33.60 -23.81
CA VAL A 58 -62.37 32.66 -23.17
C VAL A 58 -61.13 32.48 -24.07
N HIS A 59 -59.95 32.49 -23.42
CA HIS A 59 -58.57 32.24 -23.89
C HIS A 59 -57.74 33.43 -24.41
N PRO A 60 -56.42 33.54 -24.07
CA PRO A 60 -55.55 32.55 -23.42
C PRO A 60 -54.67 33.11 -22.28
N VAL A 61 -55.08 32.97 -21.01
CA VAL A 61 -54.20 33.26 -19.85
C VAL A 61 -53.41 32.02 -19.40
N VAL A 62 -53.78 30.83 -19.88
CA VAL A 62 -53.11 29.56 -19.55
C VAL A 62 -51.78 29.38 -20.31
N SER A 63 -51.58 30.07 -21.43
CA SER A 63 -50.33 30.00 -22.21
C SER A 63 -49.18 30.74 -21.52
N VAL A 64 -49.42 31.92 -20.95
CA VAL A 64 -48.38 32.75 -20.32
C VAL A 64 -47.83 32.11 -19.03
N CYS A 65 -48.68 31.50 -18.21
CA CYS A 65 -48.23 30.79 -17.00
C CYS A 65 -47.45 29.50 -17.30
N ARG A 66 -47.78 28.76 -18.38
CA ARG A 66 -46.98 27.60 -18.83
C ARG A 66 -45.63 28.02 -19.38
N VAL A 67 -45.57 29.11 -20.14
CA VAL A 67 -44.30 29.65 -20.67
C VAL A 67 -43.39 30.13 -19.55
N CYS A 68 -43.90 30.83 -18.53
CA CYS A 68 -43.09 31.27 -17.38
C CYS A 68 -42.57 30.10 -16.53
N ARG A 69 -43.36 29.02 -16.34
CA ARG A 69 -42.92 27.82 -15.60
C ARG A 69 -41.90 27.01 -16.39
N ALA A 70 -42.10 26.85 -17.70
CA ALA A 70 -41.12 26.24 -18.61
C ALA A 70 -39.82 27.06 -18.67
N HIS A 71 -39.90 28.40 -18.69
CA HIS A 71 -38.72 29.25 -18.65
C HIS A 71 -37.95 29.11 -17.33
N ARG A 72 -38.63 28.95 -16.19
CA ARG A 72 -37.98 28.78 -14.87
C ARG A 72 -37.31 27.41 -14.76
N VAL A 73 -37.97 26.33 -15.20
CA VAL A 73 -37.38 24.98 -15.25
C VAL A 73 -36.21 24.93 -16.22
N HIS A 74 -36.35 25.54 -17.41
CA HIS A 74 -35.26 25.62 -18.39
C HIS A 74 -34.08 26.44 -17.85
N ARG A 75 -34.30 27.52 -17.09
CA ARG A 75 -33.23 28.29 -16.45
C ARG A 75 -32.50 27.49 -15.38
N VAL A 76 -33.24 26.70 -14.58
CA VAL A 76 -32.66 25.79 -13.58
C VAL A 76 -31.88 24.66 -14.25
N HIS A 77 -32.42 24.02 -15.28
CA HIS A 77 -31.70 22.99 -16.05
C HIS A 77 -30.47 23.56 -16.76
N LYS A 78 -30.52 24.79 -17.27
CA LYS A 78 -29.38 25.46 -17.90
C LYS A 78 -28.32 25.87 -16.87
N LEU A 79 -28.71 26.24 -15.65
CA LEU A 79 -27.80 26.46 -14.51
C LEU A 79 -27.17 25.16 -14.03
N ILE A 80 -27.94 24.07 -13.94
CA ILE A 80 -27.44 22.74 -13.58
C ILE A 80 -26.46 22.24 -14.67
N ALA A 81 -26.83 22.31 -15.95
CA ALA A 81 -25.95 21.92 -17.06
C ALA A 81 -24.68 22.80 -17.15
N ALA A 82 -24.80 24.11 -16.94
CA ALA A 82 -23.64 25.00 -16.88
C ALA A 82 -22.73 24.68 -15.68
N ASN A 83 -23.29 24.25 -14.55
CA ASN A 83 -22.52 23.81 -13.38
C ASN A 83 -21.88 22.43 -13.60
N MET A 84 -22.54 21.49 -14.29
CA MET A 84 -21.96 20.18 -14.60
C MET A 84 -20.83 20.27 -15.64
N ASN A 85 -20.83 21.30 -16.50
CA ASN A 85 -19.73 21.55 -17.45
C ASN A 85 -18.49 22.23 -16.84
N LYS A 86 -18.52 22.66 -15.57
CA LYS A 86 -17.43 23.42 -14.96
C LYS A 86 -16.15 22.58 -14.79
N PHE A 87 -16.28 21.26 -14.65
CA PHE A 87 -15.16 20.34 -14.48
C PHE A 87 -14.83 19.52 -15.73
N ALA A 88 -15.63 19.64 -16.80
CA ALA A 88 -15.44 18.90 -18.04
C ALA A 88 -14.00 19.03 -18.60
N PRO A 89 -13.35 20.21 -18.60
CA PRO A 89 -11.97 20.32 -19.10
C PRO A 89 -10.94 19.52 -18.29
N ILE A 90 -11.21 19.24 -17.01
CA ILE A 90 -10.32 18.41 -16.18
C ILE A 90 -10.45 16.95 -16.62
N TYR A 91 -11.68 16.46 -16.83
CA TYR A 91 -11.93 15.09 -17.23
C TYR A 91 -11.53 14.79 -18.68
N GLU A 92 -11.70 15.75 -19.59
CA GLU A 92 -11.16 15.66 -20.95
C GLU A 92 -9.64 15.49 -20.90
N LYS A 93 -8.94 16.33 -20.14
CA LYS A 93 -7.48 16.23 -20.00
C LYS A 93 -7.03 14.96 -19.31
N HIS A 94 -7.80 14.47 -18.35
CA HIS A 94 -7.58 13.18 -17.70
C HIS A 94 -7.66 12.03 -18.70
N LYS A 95 -8.63 12.07 -19.62
CA LYS A 95 -8.76 11.09 -20.68
C LYS A 95 -7.58 11.14 -21.65
N ASP A 96 -7.12 12.33 -22.02
CA ASP A 96 -5.96 12.50 -22.90
C ASP A 96 -4.69 11.90 -22.26
N ILE A 97 -4.42 12.24 -21.00
CA ILE A 97 -3.29 11.67 -20.24
C ILE A 97 -3.43 10.16 -20.09
N GLY A 98 -4.64 9.65 -19.83
CA GLY A 98 -4.88 8.22 -19.72
C GLY A 98 -4.66 7.46 -21.03
N ALA A 99 -4.95 8.09 -22.18
CA ALA A 99 -4.74 7.50 -23.49
C ALA A 99 -3.25 7.44 -23.87
N GLU A 100 -2.50 8.49 -23.57
CA GLU A 100 -1.05 8.55 -23.85
C GLU A 100 -0.19 7.95 -22.73
N GLN A 101 -0.78 7.69 -21.56
CA GLN A 101 -0.11 7.31 -20.31
C GLN A 101 1.02 8.26 -19.89
N THR A 102 0.98 9.50 -20.39
CA THR A 102 1.97 10.56 -20.17
C THR A 102 1.33 11.93 -20.38
N ILE A 103 2.09 13.00 -20.11
CA ILE A 103 1.67 14.37 -20.37
C ILE A 103 1.79 14.66 -21.88
N PRO A 104 0.72 15.10 -22.56
CA PRO A 104 0.78 15.40 -23.99
C PRO A 104 1.82 16.46 -24.30
N GLU A 105 2.51 16.30 -25.43
CA GLU A 105 3.68 17.13 -25.79
C GLU A 105 3.33 18.63 -25.86
N ALA A 106 2.14 18.95 -26.36
CA ALA A 106 1.63 20.32 -26.46
C ALA A 106 1.50 21.02 -25.09
N ASP A 107 1.35 20.25 -24.00
CA ASP A 107 1.11 20.78 -22.66
C ASP A 107 2.36 20.79 -21.77
N ILE A 108 3.50 20.27 -22.24
CA ILE A 108 4.73 20.17 -21.42
C ILE A 108 5.15 21.53 -20.89
N SER A 109 5.14 22.57 -21.74
CA SER A 109 5.52 23.93 -21.32
C SER A 109 4.61 24.49 -20.23
N LEU A 110 3.31 24.24 -20.34
CA LEU A 110 2.31 24.63 -19.35
C LEU A 110 2.46 23.82 -18.06
N PHE A 111 2.69 22.51 -18.19
CA PHE A 111 2.96 21.63 -17.06
C PHE A 111 4.17 22.12 -16.26
N GLU A 112 5.29 22.43 -16.93
CA GLU A 112 6.51 22.92 -16.30
C GLU A 112 6.27 24.21 -15.51
N GLU A 113 5.57 25.19 -16.11
CA GLU A 113 5.19 26.43 -15.42
C GLU A 113 4.40 26.14 -14.13
N ARG A 114 3.45 25.21 -14.19
CA ARG A 114 2.56 24.87 -13.06
C ARG A 114 3.27 24.02 -12.02
N LEU A 115 4.18 23.13 -12.43
CA LEU A 115 4.99 22.29 -11.57
C LEU A 115 5.89 23.15 -10.68
N VAL A 116 6.50 24.21 -11.24
CA VAL A 116 7.27 25.18 -10.47
C VAL A 116 6.41 25.81 -9.37
N ILE A 117 5.20 26.28 -9.69
CA ILE A 117 4.27 26.86 -8.69
C ILE A 117 3.97 25.87 -7.56
N VAL A 118 3.79 24.59 -7.88
CA VAL A 118 3.55 23.54 -6.87
C VAL A 118 4.77 23.35 -5.96
N CYS A 119 5.96 23.30 -6.54
CA CYS A 119 7.17 22.83 -5.88
C CYS A 119 8.03 23.94 -5.24
N THR A 120 7.88 25.20 -5.65
CA THR A 120 8.59 26.32 -5.02
C THR A 120 7.93 26.67 -3.70
N VAL A 121 8.66 26.45 -2.61
CA VAL A 121 8.30 26.98 -1.30
C VAL A 121 8.40 28.50 -1.39
N ASP A 122 7.39 29.23 -0.88
CA ASP A 122 7.57 30.64 -0.52
C ASP A 122 8.71 30.63 0.51
N GLU A 123 9.95 30.78 0.05
CA GLU A 123 11.00 31.31 0.89
C GLU A 123 10.40 32.57 1.47
N THR A 124 10.19 32.55 2.77
CA THR A 124 9.87 33.70 3.60
C THR A 124 10.87 34.75 3.21
N GLN A 125 10.50 35.58 2.22
CA GLN A 125 11.39 36.55 1.64
C GLN A 125 11.82 37.41 2.81
N ASN A 126 13.08 37.24 3.15
CA ASN A 126 13.85 38.13 3.98
C ASN A 126 13.27 39.52 3.78
N HIS A 127 12.77 40.12 4.86
CA HIS A 127 12.07 41.41 4.90
C HIS A 127 12.99 42.57 4.49
N ARG A 128 13.71 42.46 3.38
CA ARG A 128 14.31 43.59 2.69
C ARG A 128 13.15 44.39 2.13
N ARG A 129 13.00 45.60 2.63
CA ARG A 129 11.99 46.60 2.28
C ARG A 129 12.18 47.09 0.84
N VAL A 130 12.18 46.19 -0.14
CA VAL A 130 12.20 46.52 -1.56
C VAL A 130 10.76 46.75 -1.98
N ARG A 131 10.49 47.90 -2.59
CA ARG A 131 9.16 48.25 -3.08
C ARG A 131 8.82 47.37 -4.28
N ILE A 132 8.12 46.26 -4.03
CA ILE A 132 7.64 45.36 -5.09
C ILE A 132 6.41 46.01 -5.77
N PRO A 133 6.35 46.07 -7.11
CA PRO A 133 5.19 46.56 -7.85
C PRO A 133 3.91 45.77 -7.53
N ASN A 134 2.76 46.46 -7.48
CA ASN A 134 1.47 45.84 -7.13
C ASN A 134 1.08 44.67 -8.06
N ARG A 135 1.45 44.74 -9.34
CA ARG A 135 1.21 43.65 -10.31
C ARG A 135 1.91 42.35 -9.91
N VAL A 136 3.16 42.43 -9.46
CA VAL A 136 3.94 41.27 -9.01
C VAL A 136 3.36 40.70 -7.71
N LYS A 137 2.91 41.56 -6.79
CA LYS A 137 2.23 41.12 -5.56
C LYS A 137 0.96 40.33 -5.87
N LEU A 138 0.16 40.80 -6.83
CA LEU A 138 -1.08 40.13 -7.23
C LEU A 138 -0.81 38.76 -7.86
N ILE A 139 0.19 38.65 -8.73
CA ILE A 139 0.60 37.39 -9.36
C ILE A 139 1.03 36.37 -8.28
N ARG A 140 1.95 36.76 -7.39
CA ARG A 140 2.38 35.90 -6.28
C ARG A 140 1.23 35.49 -5.38
N SER A 141 0.30 36.41 -5.08
CA SER A 141 -0.88 36.07 -4.28
C SER A 141 -1.77 35.03 -4.96
N ARG A 142 -1.86 35.02 -6.30
CA ARG A 142 -2.61 34.02 -7.06
C ARG A 142 -1.88 32.69 -7.07
N GLU A 143 -0.59 32.69 -7.35
CA GLU A 143 0.26 31.49 -7.33
C GLU A 143 0.20 30.78 -5.97
N ARG A 144 0.25 31.52 -4.86
CA ARG A 144 0.08 30.95 -3.51
C ARG A 144 -1.27 30.27 -3.29
N LYS A 145 -2.35 30.88 -3.80
CA LYS A 145 -3.69 30.28 -3.70
C LYS A 145 -3.77 29.02 -4.57
N ALA A 146 -3.20 29.09 -5.78
CA ALA A 146 -3.12 27.97 -6.71
C ALA A 146 -2.33 26.80 -6.11
N GLN A 147 -1.13 27.06 -5.59
CA GLN A 147 -0.28 26.08 -4.94
C GLN A 147 -1.02 25.33 -3.82
N ARG A 148 -1.71 26.06 -2.93
CA ARG A 148 -2.50 25.43 -1.85
C ARG A 148 -3.62 24.55 -2.40
N LEU A 149 -4.27 24.97 -3.47
CA LEU A 149 -5.33 24.17 -4.12
C LEU A 149 -4.75 22.93 -4.79
N TYR A 150 -3.66 23.07 -5.56
CA TYR A 150 -2.98 21.98 -6.24
C TYR A 150 -2.49 20.92 -5.25
N LEU A 151 -1.84 21.33 -4.16
CA LEU A 151 -1.37 20.39 -3.13
C LEU A 151 -2.54 19.67 -2.45
N LYS A 152 -3.68 20.33 -2.21
CA LYS A 152 -4.89 19.68 -1.68
C LYS A 152 -5.47 18.65 -2.65
N ILE A 153 -5.44 18.93 -3.95
CA ILE A 153 -5.88 17.96 -4.98
C ILE A 153 -4.91 16.79 -5.03
N LEU A 154 -3.60 17.04 -5.05
CA LEU A 154 -2.57 15.99 -5.03
C LEU A 154 -2.74 15.03 -3.85
N GLU A 155 -3.04 15.58 -2.67
CA GLU A 155 -3.24 14.79 -1.45
C GLU A 155 -4.53 13.98 -1.45
N LYS A 156 -5.61 14.50 -2.03
CA LYS A 156 -6.92 13.84 -2.01
C LYS A 156 -7.16 12.92 -3.19
N PHE A 157 -6.66 13.30 -4.37
CA PHE A 157 -6.96 12.66 -5.65
C PHE A 157 -5.70 12.69 -6.55
N PRO A 158 -4.67 11.88 -6.22
CA PRO A 158 -3.42 11.88 -6.97
C PRO A 158 -3.62 11.51 -8.45
N GLY A 159 -4.55 10.58 -8.75
CA GLY A 159 -4.83 10.13 -10.12
C GLY A 159 -5.27 11.24 -11.07
N ILE A 160 -6.01 12.24 -10.59
CA ILE A 160 -6.48 13.37 -11.42
C ILE A 160 -5.59 14.61 -11.35
N PHE A 161 -4.54 14.57 -10.53
CA PHE A 161 -3.72 15.75 -10.27
C PHE A 161 -3.11 16.36 -11.53
N LEU A 162 -2.52 15.54 -12.42
CA LEU A 162 -1.88 16.04 -13.64
C LEU A 162 -2.89 16.73 -14.56
N ALA A 163 -4.06 16.13 -14.75
CA ALA A 163 -5.14 16.75 -15.51
C ALA A 163 -5.62 18.06 -14.87
N PHE A 164 -5.70 18.09 -13.52
CA PHE A 164 -6.12 19.26 -12.79
C PHE A 164 -5.18 20.45 -12.99
N ILE A 165 -3.87 20.26 -12.84
CA ILE A 165 -2.91 21.38 -12.95
C ILE A 165 -2.79 21.91 -14.37
N LEU A 166 -3.07 21.08 -15.38
CA LEU A 166 -3.12 21.47 -16.77
C LEU A 166 -4.40 22.26 -17.10
N SER A 167 -5.54 21.86 -16.54
CA SER A 167 -6.84 22.48 -16.86
C SER A 167 -7.18 23.69 -15.99
N VAL A 168 -6.66 23.78 -14.76
CA VAL A 168 -6.98 24.85 -13.80
C VAL A 168 -5.80 25.80 -13.66
N SER A 169 -5.90 26.98 -14.27
CA SER A 169 -4.89 28.05 -14.12
C SER A 169 -4.88 28.68 -12.71
N PRO A 170 -3.80 29.36 -12.28
CA PRO A 170 -3.73 30.10 -11.03
C PRO A 170 -4.74 31.23 -10.90
N ARG A 171 -5.29 31.69 -12.02
CA ARG A 171 -6.39 32.66 -12.01
C ARG A 171 -7.71 31.96 -11.68
N ALA A 172 -7.96 30.80 -12.30
CA ALA A 172 -9.16 30.00 -12.08
C ALA A 172 -9.18 29.35 -10.67
N SER A 173 -8.02 29.10 -10.07
CA SER A 173 -7.91 28.51 -8.73
C SER A 173 -8.47 29.39 -7.61
N VAL A 174 -8.67 30.69 -7.86
CA VAL A 174 -9.20 31.62 -6.85
C VAL A 174 -10.68 31.36 -6.57
N ASP A 175 -11.43 31.01 -7.61
CA ASP A 175 -12.88 30.81 -7.58
C ASP A 175 -13.25 29.32 -7.77
N PHE A 176 -12.27 28.44 -7.57
CA PHE A 176 -12.46 27.01 -7.69
C PHE A 176 -13.15 26.45 -6.44
N ASP A 177 -14.27 25.79 -6.65
CA ASP A 177 -15.04 25.17 -5.57
C ASP A 177 -14.54 23.73 -5.36
N LEU A 178 -13.60 23.59 -4.42
CA LEU A 178 -13.03 22.29 -4.07
C LEU A 178 -14.08 21.36 -3.46
N SER A 179 -15.06 21.87 -2.71
CA SER A 179 -16.09 21.05 -2.08
C SER A 179 -17.02 20.44 -3.12
N ALA A 180 -17.52 21.26 -4.04
CA ALA A 180 -18.35 20.77 -5.14
C ALA A 180 -17.58 19.79 -6.06
N PHE A 181 -16.28 20.02 -6.27
CA PHE A 181 -15.44 19.07 -6.99
C PHE A 181 -15.32 17.73 -6.25
N CYS A 182 -15.05 17.75 -4.94
CA CYS A 182 -14.96 16.55 -4.11
C CYS A 182 -16.27 15.74 -4.09
N GLU A 183 -17.43 16.38 -4.15
CA GLU A 183 -18.74 15.69 -4.16
C GLU A 183 -19.03 15.00 -5.50
N GLN A 184 -18.50 15.54 -6.61
CA GLN A 184 -18.75 15.03 -7.96
C GLN A 184 -17.66 14.08 -8.47
N HIS A 185 -16.45 14.19 -7.93
CA HIS A 185 -15.32 13.41 -8.40
C HIS A 185 -15.32 12.02 -7.77
N THR A 186 -15.39 11.01 -8.62
CA THR A 186 -15.07 9.62 -8.26
C THR A 186 -13.63 9.36 -8.63
N GLU A 187 -12.84 8.86 -7.68
CA GLU A 187 -11.44 8.54 -7.90
C GLU A 187 -11.29 7.53 -9.05
N GLN A 188 -10.52 7.93 -10.07
CA GLN A 188 -10.14 7.07 -11.17
C GLN A 188 -8.61 7.03 -11.22
N PRO A 189 -8.00 5.86 -10.94
CA PRO A 189 -6.56 5.74 -11.02
C PRO A 189 -6.11 5.87 -12.48
N ILE A 190 -5.09 6.69 -12.72
CA ILE A 190 -4.32 6.68 -13.97
C ILE A 190 -3.02 5.93 -13.70
N VAL A 191 -2.71 4.99 -14.58
CA VAL A 191 -1.39 4.35 -14.63
C VAL A 191 -0.52 5.17 -15.58
N LEU A 192 0.50 5.82 -15.03
CA LEU A 192 1.49 6.57 -15.79
C LEU A 192 2.66 5.63 -16.14
N CYS A 193 3.19 5.76 -17.36
CA CYS A 193 4.35 4.97 -17.79
C CYS A 193 5.68 5.61 -17.36
N ASP A 194 6.78 4.86 -17.46
CA ASP A 194 8.14 5.30 -17.08
C ASP A 194 8.60 6.57 -17.84
N ASN A 195 8.06 6.81 -19.03
CA ASN A 195 8.33 8.03 -19.80
C ASN A 195 7.78 9.28 -19.11
N ALA A 196 6.60 9.17 -18.47
CA ALA A 196 6.02 10.25 -17.69
C ALA A 196 6.89 10.55 -16.46
N GLU A 197 7.36 9.52 -15.77
CA GLU A 197 8.28 9.69 -14.62
C GLU A 197 9.56 10.42 -15.03
N SER A 198 10.18 9.97 -16.13
CA SER A 198 11.38 10.57 -16.71
C SER A 198 11.15 12.02 -17.15
N LEU A 199 9.96 12.35 -17.65
CA LEU A 199 9.58 13.72 -18.00
C LEU A 199 9.51 14.59 -16.74
N LEU A 200 8.84 14.14 -15.68
CA LEU A 200 8.76 14.88 -14.42
C LEU A 200 10.14 15.15 -13.81
N TRP A 201 11.02 14.15 -13.78
CA TRP A 201 12.40 14.33 -13.31
C TRP A 201 13.18 15.33 -14.15
N ARG A 202 13.10 15.25 -15.49
CA ARG A 202 13.79 16.21 -16.39
C ARG A 202 13.30 17.63 -16.18
N SER A 203 11.99 17.83 -16.05
CA SER A 203 11.39 19.13 -15.75
C SER A 203 11.83 19.65 -14.38
N ALA A 204 11.88 18.78 -13.37
CA ALA A 204 12.31 19.16 -12.03
C ALA A 204 13.77 19.60 -11.98
N ILE A 205 14.67 18.87 -12.64
CA ILE A 205 16.09 19.22 -12.76
C ILE A 205 16.26 20.54 -13.52
N ARG A 206 15.54 20.71 -14.64
CA ARG A 206 15.60 21.94 -15.46
C ARG A 206 15.25 23.19 -14.64
N HIS A 207 14.31 23.07 -13.71
CA HIS A 207 13.84 24.17 -12.88
C HIS A 207 14.45 24.21 -11.47
N GLY A 208 15.38 23.31 -11.14
CA GLY A 208 16.06 23.28 -9.84
C GLY A 208 15.14 22.95 -8.66
N ILE A 209 14.08 22.18 -8.89
CA ILE A 209 13.06 21.82 -7.88
C ILE A 209 13.14 20.34 -7.47
N GLU A 210 14.10 19.59 -7.98
CA GLU A 210 14.27 18.14 -7.77
C GLU A 210 14.50 17.79 -6.29
N LYS A 211 15.10 18.70 -5.52
CA LYS A 211 15.33 18.54 -4.07
C LYS A 211 14.18 19.07 -3.22
N SER A 212 13.14 19.62 -3.82
CA SER A 212 12.04 20.19 -3.05
C SER A 212 11.22 19.08 -2.39
N LYS A 213 10.84 19.29 -1.13
CA LYS A 213 9.98 18.34 -0.39
C LYS A 213 8.64 18.11 -1.09
N ALA A 214 8.11 19.15 -1.74
CA ALA A 214 6.87 19.08 -2.51
C ALA A 214 7.02 18.18 -3.75
N PHE A 215 8.14 18.28 -4.47
CA PHE A 215 8.40 17.41 -5.62
C PHE A 215 8.60 15.95 -5.18
N GLY A 216 9.35 15.69 -4.10
CA GLY A 216 9.48 14.33 -3.57
C GLY A 216 8.12 13.71 -3.20
N LYS A 217 7.23 14.51 -2.57
CA LYS A 217 5.86 14.08 -2.23
C LYS A 217 5.00 13.85 -3.49
N LEU A 218 5.16 14.67 -4.53
CA LEU A 218 4.48 14.50 -5.81
C LEU A 218 4.87 13.16 -6.45
N MET A 219 6.17 12.90 -6.56
CA MET A 219 6.68 11.66 -7.14
C MET A 219 6.20 10.45 -6.33
N SER A 220 6.22 10.54 -5.00
CA SER A 220 5.76 9.47 -4.12
C SER A 220 4.23 9.31 -4.03
N LEU A 221 3.44 10.09 -4.76
CA LEU A 221 1.98 9.93 -4.82
C LEU A 221 1.51 9.56 -6.23
N LEU A 222 2.22 10.03 -7.25
CA LEU A 222 1.94 9.71 -8.65
C LEU A 222 2.61 8.40 -9.11
N PHE A 223 3.81 8.12 -8.62
CA PHE A 223 4.66 7.00 -9.07
C PHE A 223 5.05 6.05 -7.94
N SER A 224 4.48 6.23 -6.75
CA SER A 224 4.63 5.25 -5.68
C SER A 224 4.00 3.93 -6.13
N LEU A 225 4.83 3.07 -6.71
CA LEU A 225 4.77 1.66 -6.41
C LEU A 225 4.80 1.59 -4.88
N PRO A 226 3.72 1.16 -4.21
CA PRO A 226 3.75 1.00 -2.76
C PRO A 226 5.00 0.19 -2.42
N ARG A 227 5.78 0.64 -1.42
CA ARG A 227 6.85 -0.22 -0.88
C ARG A 227 6.17 -1.57 -0.63
N PRO A 228 6.63 -2.65 -1.28
CA PRO A 228 5.86 -3.89 -1.27
C PRO A 228 5.66 -4.28 0.19
N ALA A 229 4.41 -4.52 0.59
CA ALA A 229 4.06 -4.70 1.99
C ALA A 229 5.01 -5.72 2.63
N THR A 230 5.68 -5.30 3.70
CA THR A 230 6.49 -6.21 4.51
C THR A 230 5.55 -6.96 5.43
N GLU A 231 5.22 -8.19 5.03
CA GLU A 231 4.69 -9.33 5.81
C GLU A 231 3.45 -9.14 6.73
N ALA A 232 2.90 -7.95 6.96
CA ALA A 232 2.00 -7.75 8.11
C ALA A 232 0.59 -7.17 7.83
N GLU A 233 0.23 -6.73 6.62
CA GLU A 233 -1.02 -5.97 6.42
C GLU A 233 -1.75 -6.31 5.11
N GLY A 234 -2.18 -7.55 4.94
CA GLY A 234 -3.12 -7.94 3.89
C GLY A 234 -4.11 -8.98 4.41
N GLU A 235 -5.39 -8.63 4.51
CA GLU A 235 -6.44 -9.47 5.13
C GLU A 235 -6.89 -10.66 4.27
N GLU A 236 -6.45 -10.77 3.01
CA GLU A 236 -6.81 -11.90 2.14
C GLU A 236 -5.59 -12.45 1.40
N SER A 237 -5.18 -13.67 1.77
CA SER A 237 -4.15 -14.46 1.07
C SER A 237 -4.56 -15.93 1.00
N CYS A 238 -4.10 -16.63 -0.03
CA CYS A 238 -4.24 -18.08 -0.16
C CYS A 238 -2.89 -18.73 0.13
N SER A 239 -2.86 -19.69 1.06
CA SER A 239 -1.67 -20.48 1.36
C SER A 239 -1.82 -21.89 0.79
N LEU A 240 -0.89 -22.27 -0.08
CA LEU A 240 -0.80 -23.59 -0.68
C LEU A 240 0.36 -24.36 -0.03
N SER A 241 0.18 -25.67 0.16
CA SER A 241 1.16 -26.57 0.79
C SER A 241 1.03 -27.96 0.18
N LEU A 242 1.95 -28.87 0.52
CA LEU A 242 2.04 -30.24 -0.02
C LEU A 242 2.56 -30.29 -1.46
N SER A 243 3.88 -30.20 -1.63
CA SER A 243 4.55 -30.33 -2.93
C SER A 243 5.30 -31.66 -3.04
N ARG A 244 5.49 -32.14 -4.27
CA ARG A 244 6.32 -33.34 -4.54
C ARG A 244 7.80 -32.97 -4.61
N LEU A 245 8.67 -33.80 -4.06
CA LEU A 245 10.13 -33.61 -4.10
C LEU A 245 10.68 -33.49 -5.53
N SER A 246 10.17 -34.30 -6.46
CA SER A 246 10.55 -34.23 -7.88
C SER A 246 10.26 -32.86 -8.51
N VAL A 247 9.10 -32.27 -8.17
CA VAL A 247 8.72 -30.94 -8.66
C VAL A 247 9.53 -29.86 -7.96
N ILE A 248 9.81 -30.00 -6.66
CA ILE A 248 10.71 -29.10 -5.91
C ILE A 248 12.10 -29.08 -6.54
N ARG A 249 12.65 -30.24 -6.91
CA ARG A 249 13.94 -30.36 -7.58
C ARG A 249 13.98 -29.62 -8.91
N ILE A 250 12.96 -29.81 -9.75
CA ILE A 250 12.84 -29.11 -11.05
C ILE A 250 12.68 -27.59 -10.85
N ALA A 251 11.88 -27.19 -9.86
CA ALA A 251 11.57 -25.79 -9.60
C ALA A 251 12.76 -25.04 -9.00
N PHE A 252 13.33 -25.54 -7.91
CA PHE A 252 14.31 -24.80 -7.10
C PHE A 252 15.76 -25.24 -7.36
N GLY A 253 15.98 -26.42 -7.94
CA GLY A 253 17.30 -27.02 -8.15
C GLY A 253 17.68 -28.06 -7.10
N ASP A 254 18.76 -28.79 -7.37
CA ASP A 254 19.20 -29.93 -6.55
C ASP A 254 19.60 -29.51 -5.13
N ILE A 255 20.32 -28.40 -4.98
CA ILE A 255 20.81 -27.93 -3.67
C ILE A 255 19.66 -27.67 -2.70
N ILE A 256 18.59 -27.02 -3.18
CA ILE A 256 17.41 -26.76 -2.34
C ILE A 256 16.64 -28.05 -2.07
N CYS A 257 16.52 -28.95 -3.07
CA CYS A 257 15.84 -30.24 -2.86
C CYS A 257 16.55 -31.08 -1.80
N GLU A 258 17.87 -31.22 -1.87
CA GLU A 258 18.68 -31.92 -0.87
C GLU A 258 18.54 -31.29 0.52
N ALA A 259 18.50 -29.96 0.59
CA ALA A 259 18.28 -29.27 1.85
C ALA A 259 16.88 -29.52 2.43
N VAL A 260 15.85 -29.57 1.58
CA VAL A 260 14.48 -29.91 1.98
C VAL A 260 14.41 -31.36 2.49
N GLU A 261 15.06 -32.31 1.83
CA GLU A 261 15.15 -33.71 2.26
C GLU A 261 15.84 -33.85 3.63
N CYS A 262 16.79 -32.96 3.95
CA CYS A 262 17.46 -32.90 5.25
C CYS A 262 16.65 -32.14 6.33
N SER A 263 15.49 -31.57 6.01
CA SER A 263 14.74 -30.75 6.95
C SER A 263 14.17 -31.60 8.10
N PRO A 264 14.21 -31.13 9.37
CA PRO A 264 13.57 -31.83 10.48
C PRO A 264 12.04 -31.96 10.32
N THR A 265 11.43 -31.07 9.53
CA THR A 265 9.99 -31.12 9.20
C THR A 265 9.68 -32.07 8.05
N HIS A 266 10.69 -32.65 7.40
CA HIS A 266 10.51 -33.69 6.40
C HIS A 266 10.17 -35.00 7.10
N LEU A 267 8.88 -35.24 7.28
CA LEU A 267 8.35 -36.54 7.66
C LEU A 267 7.97 -37.28 6.37
N PRO A 268 8.63 -38.40 6.03
CA PRO A 268 8.16 -39.22 4.91
C PRO A 268 6.75 -39.70 5.24
N MET A 269 5.76 -39.22 4.48
CA MET A 269 4.38 -39.70 4.60
C MET A 269 4.34 -41.14 4.07
N ASN A 270 4.44 -42.09 5.00
CA ASN A 270 4.26 -43.54 4.81
C ASN A 270 5.16 -44.19 3.74
N ALA A 271 6.17 -44.94 4.18
CA ALA A 271 7.09 -45.69 3.32
C ALA A 271 6.43 -46.72 2.39
N ASP A 272 5.17 -47.10 2.65
CA ASP A 272 4.41 -48.10 1.90
C ASP A 272 3.39 -47.52 0.90
N SER A 273 3.44 -46.23 0.59
CA SER A 273 2.48 -45.60 -0.34
C SER A 273 3.15 -44.76 -1.42
N ASP A 274 2.51 -44.67 -2.60
CA ASP A 274 2.87 -43.79 -3.73
C ASP A 274 2.97 -42.27 -3.34
N TYR A 275 2.65 -41.93 -2.10
CA TYR A 275 2.72 -40.59 -1.51
C TYR A 275 4.03 -40.29 -0.77
N ALA A 276 5.00 -41.21 -0.75
CA ALA A 276 6.32 -41.01 -0.13
C ALA A 276 7.11 -39.81 -0.68
N GLU A 277 6.69 -39.25 -1.82
CA GLU A 277 7.31 -38.09 -2.46
C GLU A 277 6.74 -36.73 -2.04
N ILE A 278 5.68 -36.68 -1.23
CA ILE A 278 5.01 -35.41 -0.85
C ILE A 278 5.60 -34.84 0.44
N THR A 279 5.88 -33.54 0.46
CA THR A 279 6.42 -32.81 1.62
C THR A 279 5.66 -31.52 1.91
N GLN A 280 5.55 -31.19 3.19
CA GLN A 280 5.02 -29.91 3.69
C GLN A 280 6.08 -28.81 3.82
N CYS A 281 7.34 -29.12 3.53
CA CYS A 281 8.46 -28.19 3.72
C CYS A 281 8.38 -26.96 2.79
N VAL A 282 7.58 -27.02 1.71
CA VAL A 282 7.39 -25.89 0.79
C VAL A 282 5.95 -25.40 0.88
N ARG A 283 5.79 -24.13 1.27
CA ARG A 283 4.50 -23.45 1.39
C ARG A 283 4.50 -22.15 0.60
N THR A 284 3.50 -21.93 -0.23
CA THR A 284 3.41 -20.74 -1.07
C THR A 284 2.23 -19.88 -0.65
N THR A 285 2.47 -18.61 -0.39
CA THR A 285 1.46 -17.62 -0.04
C THR A 285 1.26 -16.67 -1.22
N VAL A 286 0.06 -16.67 -1.78
CA VAL A 286 -0.38 -15.82 -2.89
C VAL A 286 -1.36 -14.78 -2.35
N PHE A 287 -1.15 -13.51 -2.66
CA PHE A 287 -2.00 -12.41 -2.21
C PHE A 287 -2.97 -11.97 -3.30
N TYR A 288 -4.23 -11.73 -2.97
CA TYR A 288 -5.26 -11.34 -3.96
C TYR A 288 -5.07 -9.93 -4.52
N ASN A 289 -4.30 -9.08 -3.85
CA ASN A 289 -3.97 -7.73 -4.27
C ASN A 289 -2.82 -7.65 -5.29
N HIS A 290 -2.47 -8.77 -5.93
CA HIS A 290 -1.40 -8.88 -6.92
C HIS A 290 0.01 -8.52 -6.40
N GLN A 291 0.22 -8.52 -5.09
CA GLN A 291 1.56 -8.40 -4.51
C GLN A 291 2.41 -9.63 -4.82
N ASP A 292 3.73 -9.47 -4.74
CA ASP A 292 4.70 -10.56 -4.86
C ASP A 292 4.28 -11.79 -4.04
N THR A 293 4.46 -12.96 -4.65
CA THR A 293 4.23 -14.25 -3.99
C THR A 293 5.40 -14.58 -3.06
N ILE A 294 5.09 -15.11 -1.88
CA ILE A 294 6.09 -15.52 -0.89
C ILE A 294 6.09 -17.04 -0.76
N ILE A 295 7.25 -17.65 -0.98
CA ILE A 295 7.47 -19.08 -0.86
C ILE A 295 8.33 -19.33 0.36
N HIS A 296 7.79 -20.11 1.29
CA HIS A 296 8.43 -20.56 2.52
C HIS A 296 9.00 -21.96 2.27
N ILE A 297 10.31 -22.12 2.48
CA ILE A 297 11.04 -23.36 2.26
C ILE A 297 11.75 -23.73 3.56
N ASP A 298 11.22 -24.71 4.28
CA ASP A 298 11.86 -25.32 5.43
C ASP A 298 13.02 -26.20 4.94
N VAL A 299 14.22 -25.93 5.46
CA VAL A 299 15.48 -26.54 5.01
C VAL A 299 16.29 -27.08 6.18
N GLY A 300 16.92 -28.23 5.95
CA GLY A 300 18.05 -28.73 6.72
C GLY A 300 19.38 -28.18 6.20
N CYS A 301 20.47 -28.46 6.92
CA CYS A 301 21.82 -27.97 6.60
C CYS A 301 21.88 -26.43 6.46
N ALA A 302 21.09 -25.72 7.25
CA ALA A 302 20.83 -24.29 7.10
C ALA A 302 22.10 -23.42 7.19
N VAL A 303 23.11 -23.81 7.97
CA VAL A 303 24.40 -23.10 8.04
C VAL A 303 25.09 -23.06 6.68
N LYS A 304 25.11 -24.18 5.94
CA LYS A 304 25.74 -24.26 4.61
C LYS A 304 25.03 -23.38 3.61
N LEU A 305 23.69 -23.35 3.64
CA LEU A 305 22.89 -22.46 2.81
C LEU A 305 23.12 -20.98 3.17
N ALA A 306 23.23 -20.67 4.46
CA ALA A 306 23.54 -19.32 4.93
C ALA A 306 24.93 -18.84 4.46
N ASP A 307 25.94 -19.73 4.42
CA ASP A 307 27.27 -19.41 3.89
C ASP A 307 27.23 -19.06 2.39
N MET A 308 26.42 -19.78 1.61
CA MET A 308 26.28 -19.52 0.17
C MET A 308 25.45 -18.26 -0.12
N LEU A 309 24.31 -18.10 0.56
CA LEU A 309 23.37 -17.00 0.30
C LEU A 309 23.75 -15.70 1.01
N PHE A 310 24.31 -15.77 2.22
CA PHE A 310 24.57 -14.62 3.09
C PHE A 310 26.02 -14.65 3.65
N PRO A 311 27.07 -14.68 2.81
CA PRO A 311 28.45 -14.94 3.25
C PRO A 311 28.97 -13.94 4.30
N SER A 312 28.55 -12.67 4.23
CA SER A 312 28.94 -11.66 5.23
C SER A 312 28.22 -11.85 6.57
N ALA A 313 26.94 -12.22 6.56
CA ALA A 313 26.18 -12.43 7.78
C ALA A 313 26.52 -13.78 8.43
N SER A 314 26.73 -14.82 7.63
CA SER A 314 27.10 -16.15 8.12
C SER A 314 28.42 -16.14 8.89
N ARG A 315 29.44 -15.41 8.42
CA ARG A 315 30.69 -15.20 9.16
C ARG A 315 30.47 -14.63 10.57
N ARG A 316 29.52 -13.70 10.72
CA ARG A 316 29.17 -13.10 12.02
C ARG A 316 28.43 -14.09 12.91
N ILE A 317 27.49 -14.85 12.35
CA ILE A 317 26.75 -15.88 13.08
C ILE A 317 27.68 -16.99 13.55
N ASN A 318 28.54 -17.52 12.67
CA ASN A 318 29.50 -18.57 13.02
C ASN A 318 30.40 -18.11 14.17
N SER A 319 30.86 -16.85 14.14
CA SER A 319 31.63 -16.26 15.26
C SER A 319 30.83 -16.24 16.58
N ALA A 320 29.54 -15.87 16.53
CA ALA A 320 28.67 -15.84 17.72
C ALA A 320 28.35 -17.24 18.26
N LEU A 321 28.07 -18.20 17.37
CA LEU A 321 27.80 -19.59 17.73
C LEU A 321 29.04 -20.27 18.33
N SER A 322 30.22 -20.04 17.77
CA SER A 322 31.48 -20.56 18.32
C SER A 322 31.79 -20.01 19.72
N GLN A 323 31.51 -18.73 19.98
CA GLN A 323 31.69 -18.12 21.31
C GLN A 323 30.73 -18.70 22.35
N SER A 324 29.48 -18.97 21.96
CA SER A 324 28.48 -19.58 22.84
C SER A 324 28.86 -20.99 23.27
N ASN A 325 29.35 -21.82 22.34
CA ASN A 325 29.74 -23.20 22.65
C ASN A 325 30.98 -23.27 23.55
N ALA A 326 31.92 -22.34 23.42
CA ALA A 326 33.08 -22.24 24.32
C ALA A 326 32.68 -21.86 25.75
N SER A 327 31.66 -20.99 25.91
CA SER A 327 31.13 -20.58 27.21
C SER A 327 30.42 -21.70 27.96
N ILE A 328 29.75 -22.62 27.27
CA ILE A 328 29.02 -23.74 27.90
C ILE A 328 30.01 -24.82 28.35
N GLN A 329 31.07 -25.08 27.59
CA GLN A 329 32.13 -26.02 28.01
C GLN A 329 32.95 -25.50 29.19
N ALA A 330 33.12 -24.19 29.34
CA ALA A 330 33.84 -23.60 30.48
C ALA A 330 33.08 -23.67 31.82
N ARG A 331 31.78 -23.99 31.82
CA ARG A 331 30.96 -24.07 33.04
C ARG A 331 30.88 -25.45 33.70
N ASN A 332 31.56 -26.47 33.15
CA ASN A 332 31.62 -27.79 33.78
C ASN A 332 33.05 -28.30 33.97
N PRO A 333 33.75 -27.90 35.05
CA PRO A 333 34.77 -28.74 35.64
C PRO A 333 34.14 -29.60 36.74
N LYS A 334 33.93 -30.89 36.44
CA LYS A 334 33.79 -31.98 37.43
C LYS A 334 32.70 -31.80 38.50
N ALA A 335 31.49 -32.29 38.24
CA ALA A 335 30.63 -32.80 39.31
C ALA A 335 30.51 -34.32 39.15
N VAL A 336 31.02 -35.01 40.15
CA VAL A 336 31.09 -36.46 40.30
C VAL A 336 29.68 -37.06 40.27
N LEU A 337 29.53 -38.13 39.49
CA LEU A 337 28.34 -38.96 39.37
C LEU A 337 27.91 -39.53 40.73
N LEU A 338 26.63 -39.40 41.06
CA LEU A 338 25.93 -40.26 42.01
C LEU A 338 24.73 -40.88 41.28
N PRO A 339 24.64 -42.22 41.18
CA PRO A 339 23.56 -42.88 40.47
C PRO A 339 22.34 -43.07 41.38
N GLY A 340 21.20 -42.55 40.93
CA GLY A 340 19.90 -42.88 41.50
C GLY A 340 19.14 -41.68 42.00
N MET A 341 18.40 -41.02 41.12
CA MET A 341 17.06 -40.50 41.42
C MET A 341 16.34 -40.16 40.11
N GLN A 342 15.02 -40.22 40.20
CA GLN A 342 14.12 -40.59 39.13
C GLN A 342 13.94 -39.51 38.07
N SER A 343 13.63 -40.00 36.87
CA SER A 343 13.25 -39.27 35.67
C SER A 343 11.93 -38.52 35.89
N GLU A 344 12.02 -37.27 36.37
CA GLU A 344 10.95 -36.28 36.22
C GLU A 344 11.24 -35.40 35.01
N SER A 345 10.43 -35.61 33.96
CA SER A 345 10.02 -34.64 32.94
C SER A 345 10.95 -33.44 32.73
N LEU A 346 12.00 -33.63 31.93
CA LEU A 346 12.70 -32.53 31.25
C LEU A 346 11.74 -31.85 30.27
N VAL A 347 10.98 -30.86 30.76
CA VAL A 347 10.44 -29.82 29.88
C VAL A 347 11.67 -29.08 29.35
N GLN A 348 12.17 -29.51 28.19
CA GLN A 348 13.13 -28.73 27.42
C GLN A 348 12.45 -27.39 27.12
N ASP A 349 12.92 -26.35 27.79
CA ASP A 349 12.55 -24.98 27.51
C ASP A 349 13.14 -24.66 26.13
N TYR A 350 12.36 -24.91 25.07
CA TYR A 350 12.80 -24.74 23.69
C TYR A 350 13.00 -23.25 23.42
N ASP A 351 14.27 -22.84 23.24
CA ASP A 351 14.59 -21.50 22.73
C ASP A 351 14.16 -21.42 21.26
N PHE A 352 12.99 -20.81 21.01
CA PHE A 352 12.48 -20.54 19.67
C PHE A 352 13.15 -19.32 19.01
N ALA A 353 14.19 -18.74 19.61
CA ALA A 353 14.90 -17.63 19.00
C ALA A 353 15.65 -18.07 17.73
N TYR A 354 15.57 -17.22 16.72
CA TYR A 354 16.26 -17.41 15.44
C TYR A 354 17.01 -16.13 15.04
N PHE A 355 18.04 -16.30 14.21
CA PHE A 355 18.68 -15.20 13.52
C PHE A 355 17.97 -14.95 12.20
N THR A 356 17.66 -13.68 11.89
CA THR A 356 17.11 -13.29 10.60
C THR A 356 18.21 -12.74 9.72
N LEU A 357 18.45 -13.40 8.59
CA LEU A 357 19.39 -13.01 7.55
C LEU A 357 18.66 -12.29 6.43
N ARG A 358 19.23 -11.15 6.01
CA ARG A 358 18.75 -10.27 4.94
C ARG A 358 19.92 -9.87 4.06
N GLY A 359 19.64 -9.39 2.85
CA GLY A 359 20.64 -9.04 1.85
C GLY A 359 21.36 -10.27 1.30
N ALA A 360 20.63 -11.19 0.67
CA ALA A 360 21.20 -12.33 -0.01
C ALA A 360 22.06 -11.89 -1.19
N SER A 361 23.23 -12.51 -1.36
CA SER A 361 24.14 -12.26 -2.48
C SER A 361 23.52 -12.74 -3.78
N VAL A 362 23.43 -11.87 -4.79
CA VAL A 362 22.90 -12.24 -6.11
C VAL A 362 23.73 -13.36 -6.77
N ALA A 363 25.04 -13.37 -6.56
CA ALA A 363 25.91 -14.47 -7.01
C ALA A 363 25.60 -15.78 -6.25
N GLY A 364 25.37 -15.68 -4.94
CA GLY A 364 24.96 -16.82 -4.12
C GLY A 364 23.63 -17.41 -4.57
N ILE A 365 22.64 -16.56 -4.86
CA ILE A 365 21.33 -16.98 -5.36
C ILE A 365 21.48 -17.79 -6.64
N ARG A 366 22.25 -17.32 -7.62
CA ARG A 366 22.50 -18.03 -8.89
C ARG A 366 23.21 -19.37 -8.72
N SER A 367 23.94 -19.56 -7.62
CA SER A 367 24.62 -20.82 -7.32
C SER A 367 23.73 -21.83 -6.60
N VAL A 368 22.67 -21.36 -5.92
CA VAL A 368 21.80 -22.19 -5.07
C VAL A 368 20.47 -22.52 -5.77
N PHE A 369 19.90 -21.54 -6.46
CA PHE A 369 18.60 -21.65 -7.10
C PHE A 369 18.73 -21.88 -8.61
N SER A 370 17.72 -22.52 -9.18
CA SER A 370 17.57 -22.66 -10.62
C SER A 370 17.47 -21.31 -11.35
N ALA A 371 17.73 -21.33 -12.67
CA ALA A 371 17.58 -20.15 -13.51
C ALA A 371 16.16 -19.58 -13.51
N SER A 372 15.14 -20.45 -13.46
CA SER A 372 13.73 -20.03 -13.44
C SER A 372 13.38 -19.26 -12.16
N ILE A 373 13.93 -19.64 -11.01
CA ILE A 373 13.76 -18.88 -9.77
C ILE A 373 14.52 -17.56 -9.82
N CYS A 374 15.71 -17.54 -10.41
CA CYS A 374 16.46 -16.29 -10.61
C CYS A 374 15.63 -15.30 -11.46
N GLU A 375 15.03 -15.76 -12.56
CA GLU A 375 14.13 -14.94 -13.38
C GLU A 375 12.88 -14.49 -12.60
N ALA A 376 12.27 -15.38 -11.82
CA ALA A 376 11.11 -15.07 -10.98
C ALA A 376 11.40 -13.99 -9.91
N ILE A 377 12.61 -13.99 -9.35
CA ILE A 377 13.09 -12.95 -8.43
C ILE A 377 13.24 -11.62 -9.18
N GLU A 378 13.75 -11.62 -10.41
CA GLU A 378 13.90 -10.39 -11.19
C GLU A 378 12.57 -9.72 -11.53
N GLU A 379 11.48 -10.50 -11.58
CA GLU A 379 10.12 -9.98 -11.72
C GLU A 379 9.51 -9.45 -10.43
N SER A 380 10.11 -9.67 -9.26
CA SER A 380 9.61 -9.16 -7.97
C SER A 380 9.59 -7.63 -7.95
N GLU A 381 8.51 -7.05 -7.42
CA GLU A 381 8.41 -5.61 -7.18
C GLU A 381 9.55 -5.10 -6.28
N LEU A 382 9.90 -5.88 -5.25
CA LEU A 382 11.02 -5.56 -4.37
C LEU A 382 12.35 -5.54 -5.13
N ARG A 383 12.58 -6.51 -6.02
CA ARG A 383 13.84 -6.56 -6.78
C ARG A 383 13.97 -5.40 -7.76
N ARG A 384 12.87 -5.03 -8.44
CA ARG A 384 12.84 -3.85 -9.31
C ARG A 384 13.13 -2.58 -8.53
N TRP A 385 12.51 -2.43 -7.34
CA TRP A 385 12.77 -1.31 -6.45
C TRP A 385 14.24 -1.24 -6.02
N GLU A 386 14.85 -2.36 -5.63
CA GLU A 386 16.27 -2.43 -5.26
C GLU A 386 17.19 -2.00 -6.40
N LYS A 387 16.95 -2.50 -7.62
CA LYS A 387 17.72 -2.11 -8.81
C LYS A 387 17.62 -0.61 -9.08
N HIS A 388 16.42 -0.05 -8.96
CA HIS A 388 16.20 1.39 -9.11
C HIS A 388 16.98 2.21 -8.07
N HIS A 389 17.21 1.65 -6.88
CA HIS A 389 18.00 2.26 -5.80
C HIS A 389 19.47 1.82 -5.79
N LEU A 390 19.98 1.29 -6.91
CA LEU A 390 21.38 0.87 -7.09
C LEU A 390 21.83 -0.26 -6.15
N LEU A 391 20.90 -1.02 -5.58
CA LEU A 391 21.18 -2.23 -4.79
C LEU A 391 21.27 -3.45 -5.72
N THR A 392 22.34 -3.52 -6.50
CA THR A 392 22.48 -4.52 -7.58
C THR A 392 23.09 -5.84 -7.12
N GLU A 393 23.98 -5.82 -6.12
CA GLU A 393 24.76 -6.99 -5.69
C GLU A 393 24.05 -7.89 -4.67
N VAL A 394 23.13 -7.32 -3.90
CA VAL A 394 22.38 -8.01 -2.86
C VAL A 394 20.88 -7.77 -3.01
N THR A 395 20.07 -8.65 -2.43
CA THR A 395 18.61 -8.54 -2.45
C THR A 395 17.96 -9.07 -1.17
N ASP A 396 16.91 -8.40 -0.73
CA ASP A 396 16.01 -8.81 0.33
C ASP A 396 14.84 -9.66 -0.19
N CYS A 397 14.79 -9.97 -1.49
CA CYS A 397 13.85 -10.96 -2.03
C CYS A 397 14.09 -12.36 -1.46
N ILE A 398 15.27 -12.63 -0.90
CA ILE A 398 15.53 -13.85 -0.12
C ILE A 398 15.91 -13.44 1.29
N THR A 399 15.16 -13.96 2.25
CA THR A 399 15.51 -13.88 3.67
C THR A 399 15.58 -15.29 4.25
N MET A 400 16.36 -15.44 5.32
CA MET A 400 16.52 -16.74 5.96
C MET A 400 16.44 -16.60 7.47
N GLN A 401 15.64 -17.46 8.10
CA GLN A 401 15.60 -17.60 9.55
C GLN A 401 16.41 -18.84 9.93
N LEU A 402 17.39 -18.67 10.82
CA LEU A 402 18.27 -19.73 11.30
C LEU A 402 18.03 -19.95 12.79
N TRP A 403 17.58 -21.15 13.19
CA TRP A 403 17.29 -21.44 14.59
C TRP A 403 18.56 -21.47 15.44
N ARG A 404 18.49 -20.93 16.66
CA ARG A 404 19.64 -20.91 17.58
C ARG A 404 19.92 -22.27 18.21
N ALA A 405 18.87 -22.93 18.71
CA ALA A 405 18.99 -24.24 19.35
C ALA A 405 19.34 -25.35 18.34
N GLU A 406 18.79 -25.26 17.12
CA GLU A 406 19.03 -26.20 16.03
C GLU A 406 19.61 -25.46 14.82
N SER A 407 20.91 -25.16 14.84
CA SER A 407 21.54 -24.38 13.77
C SER A 407 21.48 -25.04 12.38
N GLN A 408 21.18 -26.34 12.31
CA GLN A 408 20.97 -27.03 11.04
C GLN A 408 19.59 -26.79 10.45
N ARG A 409 18.63 -26.27 11.23
CA ARG A 409 17.29 -25.96 10.78
C ARG A 409 17.21 -24.50 10.33
N GLY A 410 16.60 -24.30 9.17
CA GLY A 410 16.40 -22.98 8.60
C GLY A 410 15.09 -22.88 7.83
N LEU A 411 14.63 -21.64 7.66
CA LEU A 411 13.46 -21.31 6.87
C LEU A 411 13.87 -20.23 5.90
N ILE A 412 13.86 -20.54 4.61
CA ILE A 412 14.07 -19.57 3.55
C ILE A 412 12.71 -18.99 3.18
N LYS A 413 12.62 -17.66 3.14
CA LYS A 413 11.51 -16.96 2.53
C LYS A 413 11.99 -16.36 1.21
N LEU A 414 11.41 -16.85 0.13
CA LEU A 414 11.69 -16.44 -1.23
C LEU A 414 10.52 -15.62 -1.76
N ARG A 415 10.80 -14.39 -2.18
CA ARG A 415 9.85 -13.45 -2.76
C ARG A 415 10.05 -13.39 -4.27
N VAL A 416 8.98 -13.60 -5.02
CA VAL A 416 8.97 -13.60 -6.49
C VAL A 416 7.80 -12.78 -7.04
N GLY A 417 7.91 -12.33 -8.29
CA GLY A 417 6.82 -11.58 -8.94
C GLY A 417 5.49 -12.35 -8.93
N TYR A 418 4.37 -11.64 -8.78
CA TYR A 418 3.04 -12.25 -8.62
C TYR A 418 2.69 -13.31 -9.68
N TYR A 419 2.76 -12.96 -10.98
CA TYR A 419 2.36 -13.87 -12.05
C TYR A 419 3.24 -15.12 -12.13
N THR A 420 4.55 -14.95 -11.97
CA THR A 420 5.48 -16.09 -11.97
C THR A 420 5.34 -16.92 -10.71
N GLY A 421 5.05 -16.29 -9.56
CA GLY A 421 4.70 -16.97 -8.32
C GLY A 421 3.44 -17.83 -8.42
N VAL A 422 2.36 -17.32 -9.04
CA VAL A 422 1.13 -18.09 -9.31
C VAL A 422 1.41 -19.26 -10.26
N ASN A 423 2.17 -19.03 -11.33
CA ASN A 423 2.55 -20.10 -12.26
C ASN A 423 3.41 -21.18 -11.60
N LEU A 424 4.32 -20.76 -10.72
CA LEU A 424 5.16 -21.68 -9.95
C LEU A 424 4.32 -22.48 -8.94
N ALA A 425 3.39 -21.83 -8.24
CA ALA A 425 2.45 -22.50 -7.35
C ALA A 425 1.62 -23.56 -8.11
N ASN A 426 1.08 -23.21 -9.28
CA ASN A 426 0.36 -24.17 -10.12
C ASN A 426 1.21 -25.39 -10.48
N LYS A 427 2.51 -25.21 -10.75
CA LYS A 427 3.42 -26.34 -11.00
C LYS A 427 3.66 -27.17 -9.74
N LEU A 428 3.90 -26.50 -8.61
CA LEU A 428 4.24 -27.13 -7.32
C LEU A 428 3.09 -27.95 -6.71
N TYR A 429 1.85 -27.53 -6.96
CA TYR A 429 0.65 -28.09 -6.31
C TYR A 429 -0.39 -28.66 -7.30
N ALA A 430 -0.07 -28.76 -8.59
CA ALA A 430 -0.96 -29.43 -9.54
C ALA A 430 -1.17 -30.90 -9.13
N GLU A 431 -2.44 -31.34 -9.14
CA GLU A 431 -2.76 -32.75 -9.02
C GLU A 431 -2.09 -33.53 -10.16
N PRO A 432 -1.57 -34.74 -9.89
CA PRO A 432 -1.06 -35.59 -10.95
C PRO A 432 -2.20 -35.83 -11.94
N ARG A 433 -1.99 -35.43 -13.20
CA ARG A 433 -2.81 -35.96 -14.28
C ARG A 433 -2.57 -37.46 -14.27
N SER A 434 -3.54 -38.21 -13.76
CA SER A 434 -3.59 -39.65 -14.01
C SER A 434 -3.56 -39.78 -15.53
N CYS A 435 -2.44 -40.26 -16.05
CA CYS A 435 -2.39 -40.71 -17.42
C CYS A 435 -3.42 -41.84 -17.49
N ILE A 436 -4.63 -41.54 -17.97
CA ILE A 436 -5.55 -42.54 -18.44
C ILE A 436 -4.80 -43.20 -19.59
N ALA A 437 -4.20 -44.35 -19.30
CA ALA A 437 -3.53 -45.17 -20.29
C ALA A 437 -4.54 -45.49 -21.39
N SER A 438 -4.27 -44.98 -22.59
CA SER A 438 -4.91 -45.40 -23.84
C SER A 438 -4.22 -46.65 -24.37
#